data_AF-A0A101H8M9-F1
#
_entry.id   AF-A0A101H8M9-F1
#
_cell.length_a   1.000
_cell.length_b   1.000
_cell.length_c   1.000
_cell.angle_alpha   90.00
_cell.angle_beta   90.00
_cell.angle_gamma   90.00
#
_symmetry.space_group_name_H-M   'P 1'
#
loop_
_entity.id
_entity.type
_entity.pdbx_description
1 polymer ?
#
loop_
_entity_poly.entity_id
_entity_poly.type
_entity_poly.pdbx_seq_one_letter_code
_entity_poly.pdbx_strand_id
1 'polypeptide(L)'
;MTYANEADLLNVALFGITAKQWRDKNSNKTGNMRDYATLNQLLVLSNMESYNAILIEKGTIQAERIQLLNKLAIYQLKAIDEIGASEIKKLDSE
;
A
#
# COMPACT_ATOMS: atom_id res chain seq x y z
N MET A 1 -8.28 -14.03 -14.52
CA MET A 1 -7.36 -14.21 -13.37
C MET A 1 -6.37 -13.06 -13.19
N THR A 2 -6.05 -12.30 -14.25
CA THR A 2 -5.09 -11.17 -14.20
C THR A 2 -5.42 -10.09 -13.16
N TYR A 3 -6.68 -9.66 -13.07
CA TYR A 3 -7.10 -8.62 -12.10
C TYR A 3 -6.96 -9.03 -10.63
N ALA A 4 -7.24 -10.30 -10.30
CA ALA A 4 -7.05 -10.79 -8.93
C ALA A 4 -5.57 -10.86 -8.56
N ASN A 5 -4.69 -11.13 -9.54
CA ASN A 5 -3.24 -11.15 -9.33
C ASN A 5 -2.72 -9.72 -9.05
N GLU A 6 -3.19 -8.71 -9.78
CA GLU A 6 -2.63 -7.36 -9.69
C GLU A 6 -3.08 -6.67 -8.40
N ALA A 7 -4.34 -6.90 -7.99
CA ALA A 7 -4.82 -6.43 -6.69
C ALA A 7 -4.05 -7.09 -5.53
N ASP A 8 -3.81 -8.41 -5.60
CA ASP A 8 -3.03 -9.10 -4.58
C ASP A 8 -1.55 -8.71 -4.58
N LEU A 9 -0.97 -8.39 -5.74
CA LEU A 9 0.39 -7.84 -5.83
C LEU A 9 0.52 -6.54 -5.04
N LEU A 10 -0.44 -5.63 -5.20
CA LEU A 10 -0.46 -4.37 -4.45
C LEU A 10 -0.67 -4.62 -2.95
N ASN A 11 -1.55 -5.57 -2.60
CA ASN A 11 -1.77 -5.94 -1.20
C ASN A 11 -0.52 -6.53 -0.56
N VAL A 12 0.21 -7.39 -1.27
CA VAL A 12 1.47 -7.97 -0.79
C VAL A 12 2.54 -6.90 -0.66
N ALA A 13 2.64 -5.99 -1.63
CA ALA A 13 3.63 -4.91 -1.59
C ALA A 13 3.41 -3.93 -0.43
N LEU A 14 2.17 -3.64 -0.05
CA LEU A 14 1.85 -2.70 1.03
C LEU A 14 1.68 -3.37 2.40
N PHE A 15 0.94 -4.49 2.47
CA PHE A 15 0.52 -5.13 3.72
C PHE A 15 1.24 -6.46 4.00
N GLY A 16 2.03 -6.97 3.05
CA GLY A 16 2.79 -8.22 3.21
C GLY A 16 1.94 -9.51 3.14
N ILE A 17 0.65 -9.41 2.84
CA ILE A 17 -0.27 -10.55 2.77
C ILE A 17 -1.25 -10.42 1.60
N THR A 18 -1.71 -11.56 1.09
CA THR A 18 -2.78 -11.61 0.07
C THR A 18 -4.15 -11.37 0.69
N ALA A 19 -5.14 -11.03 -0.15
CA ALA A 19 -6.52 -10.90 0.28
C ALA A 19 -7.06 -12.21 0.89
N LYS A 20 -6.63 -13.37 0.37
CA LYS A 20 -6.98 -14.67 0.96
C LYS A 20 -6.39 -14.82 2.35
N GLN A 21 -5.09 -14.58 2.52
CA GLN A 21 -4.44 -14.68 3.83
C GLN A 21 -5.05 -13.72 4.85
N TRP A 22 -5.44 -12.51 4.43
CA TRP A 22 -6.16 -11.57 5.29
C TRP A 22 -7.52 -12.13 5.71
N ARG A 23 -8.34 -12.67 4.78
CA ARG A 23 -9.63 -13.27 5.12
C ARG A 23 -9.49 -14.47 6.05
N ASP A 24 -8.52 -15.34 5.80
CA ASP A 24 -8.26 -16.52 6.64
C ASP A 24 -7.90 -16.11 8.08
N LYS A 25 -7.13 -15.02 8.25
CA LYS A 25 -6.75 -14.46 9.57
C LYS A 25 -7.85 -13.62 10.24
N ASN A 26 -8.85 -13.17 9.49
CA ASN A 26 -9.89 -12.24 9.94
C ASN A 26 -11.30 -12.78 9.64
N SER A 27 -11.52 -14.08 9.87
CA SER A 27 -12.77 -14.77 9.53
C SER A 27 -14.00 -14.22 10.27
N ASN A 28 -13.80 -13.52 11.38
CA ASN A 28 -14.83 -12.86 12.18
C ASN A 28 -15.08 -11.39 11.82
N LYS A 29 -14.34 -10.82 10.85
CA LYS A 29 -14.49 -9.43 10.42
C LYS A 29 -15.34 -9.35 9.15
N THR A 30 -16.19 -8.33 9.08
CA THR A 30 -16.91 -7.97 7.86
C THR A 30 -16.03 -7.10 6.95
N GLY A 31 -16.17 -7.22 5.64
CA GLY A 31 -15.42 -6.40 4.68
C GLY A 31 -14.09 -7.04 4.23
N ASN A 32 -13.16 -6.20 3.77
CA ASN A 32 -11.87 -6.57 3.22
C ASN A 32 -10.72 -5.77 3.88
N MET A 33 -9.48 -6.14 3.60
CA MET A 33 -8.31 -5.52 4.24
C MET A 33 -8.18 -4.00 4.08
N ARG A 34 -8.66 -3.45 2.96
CA ARG A 34 -8.61 -2.00 2.69
C ARG A 34 -9.60 -1.24 3.59
N ASP A 35 -10.69 -1.87 4.00
CA ASP A 35 -11.67 -1.28 4.94
C ASP A 35 -11.08 -1.07 6.34
N TYR A 36 -9.96 -1.76 6.64
CA TYR A 36 -9.23 -1.66 7.90
C TYR A 36 -7.86 -0.98 7.74
N ALA A 37 -7.57 -0.42 6.56
CA ALA A 37 -6.34 0.34 6.32
C ALA A 37 -6.49 1.78 6.83
N THR A 38 -5.38 2.39 7.23
CA THR A 38 -5.37 3.82 7.58
C THR A 38 -5.54 4.69 6.33
N LEU A 39 -5.96 5.94 6.50
CA LEU A 39 -6.05 6.89 5.37
C LEU A 39 -4.71 7.02 4.62
N ASN A 40 -3.60 7.07 5.35
CA ASN A 40 -2.26 7.14 4.75
C ASN A 40 -1.94 5.89 3.94
N GLN A 41 -2.31 4.70 4.43
CA GLN A 41 -2.13 3.45 3.68
C GLN A 41 -3.00 3.42 2.42
N LEU A 42 -4.24 3.91 2.48
CA LEU A 42 -5.12 4.01 1.31
C LEU A 42 -4.58 5.00 0.27
N LEU A 43 -4.03 6.14 0.70
CA LEU A 43 -3.36 7.10 -0.17
C LEU A 43 -2.15 6.47 -0.87
N VAL A 44 -1.29 5.80 -0.11
CA VAL A 44 -0.11 5.11 -0.65
C VAL A 44 -0.52 4.01 -1.63
N LEU A 45 -1.59 3.28 -1.33
CA LEU A 45 -2.13 2.25 -2.22
C LEU A 45 -2.62 2.85 -3.55
N SER A 46 -3.31 3.98 -3.52
CA SER A 46 -3.73 4.71 -4.73
C SER A 46 -2.53 5.17 -5.57
N ASN A 47 -1.44 5.61 -4.93
CA ASN A 47 -0.21 5.97 -5.62
C ASN A 47 0.47 4.75 -6.25
N MET A 48 0.49 3.63 -5.53
CA MET A 48 1.03 2.36 -6.02
C MET A 48 0.26 1.84 -7.24
N GLU A 49 -1.07 2.01 -7.29
CA GLU A 49 -1.89 1.63 -8.46
C GLU A 49 -1.43 2.36 -9.73
N SER A 50 -1.21 3.68 -9.62
CA SER A 50 -0.72 4.50 -10.73
C SER A 50 0.71 4.14 -11.13
N TYR A 51 1.60 3.92 -10.16
CA TYR A 51 2.98 3.52 -10.45
C TYR A 51 3.07 2.12 -11.07
N ASN A 52 2.24 1.18 -10.60
CA ASN A 52 2.17 -0.17 -11.16
C ASN A 52 1.76 -0.15 -12.64
N ALA A 53 0.83 0.73 -13.04
CA ALA A 53 0.46 0.90 -14.44
C ALA A 53 1.66 1.29 -15.32
N ILE A 54 2.50 2.22 -14.84
CA ILE A 54 3.74 2.63 -15.52
C ILE A 54 4.73 1.47 -15.60
N LEU A 55 4.86 0.67 -14.55
CA LEU A 55 5.76 -0.49 -14.56
C LEU A 55 5.28 -1.58 -15.53
N ILE A 56 3.97 -1.78 -15.66
CA ILE A 56 3.38 -2.69 -16.65
C ILE A 56 3.70 -2.19 -18.07
N GLU A 57 3.51 -0.89 -18.34
CA GLU A 57 3.83 -0.28 -19.63
C GLU A 57 5.31 -0.46 -20.01
N LYS A 58 6.21 -0.37 -19.03
CA LYS A 58 7.65 -0.62 -19.19
C LYS A 58 8.03 -2.10 -19.34
N GLY A 59 7.06 -3.02 -19.28
CA GLY A 59 7.31 -4.45 -19.35
C GLY A 59 8.03 -5.03 -18.13
N THR A 60 8.00 -4.33 -16.99
CA THR A 60 8.64 -4.81 -15.75
C THR A 60 7.94 -6.07 -15.23
N ILE A 61 8.71 -7.12 -14.98
CA ILE A 61 8.15 -8.40 -14.55
C ILE A 61 7.54 -8.29 -13.14
N GLN A 62 6.52 -9.10 -12.87
CA GLN A 62 5.75 -9.04 -11.63
C GLN A 62 6.60 -9.09 -10.34
N ALA A 63 7.60 -9.96 -10.30
CA ALA A 63 8.48 -10.11 -9.14
C ALA A 63 9.26 -8.83 -8.82
N GLU A 64 9.75 -8.13 -9.86
CA GLU A 64 10.45 -6.85 -9.71
C GLU A 64 9.49 -5.73 -9.31
N ARG A 65 8.27 -5.71 -9.87
CA ARG A 65 7.24 -4.73 -9.52
C ARG A 65 6.91 -4.78 -8.03
N ILE A 66 6.75 -5.97 -7.44
CA ILE A 66 6.52 -6.13 -5.99
C ILE A 66 7.60 -5.41 -5.18
N GLN A 67 8.88 -5.59 -5.53
CA GLN A 67 9.98 -4.98 -4.81
C GLN A 67 10.00 -3.46 -4.95
N LEU A 68 9.75 -2.94 -6.16
CA LEU A 68 9.70 -1.50 -6.43
C LEU A 68 8.52 -0.84 -5.70
N LEU A 69 7.36 -1.47 -5.73
CA LEU A 69 6.15 -0.98 -5.08
C LEU A 69 6.27 -1.01 -3.55
N ASN A 70 6.90 -2.04 -2.98
CA ASN A 70 7.16 -2.09 -1.55
C ASN A 70 8.14 -0.98 -1.10
N LYS A 71 9.20 -0.73 -1.89
CA LYS A 71 10.11 0.40 -1.65
C LYS A 71 9.39 1.74 -1.70
N LEU A 72 8.53 1.95 -2.71
CA LEU A 72 7.70 3.14 -2.82
C LEU A 72 6.79 3.30 -1.60
N ALA A 73 6.11 2.23 -1.20
CA ALA A 73 5.20 2.23 -0.06
C ALA A 73 5.89 2.64 1.24
N ILE A 74 7.04 2.02 1.54
CA ILE A 74 7.84 2.34 2.73
C ILE A 74 8.30 3.80 2.70
N TYR A 75 8.78 4.27 1.55
CA TYR A 75 9.22 5.65 1.38
C TYR A 75 8.10 6.65 1.63
N GLN A 76 6.94 6.45 1.00
CA GLN A 76 5.80 7.37 1.14
C GLN A 76 5.20 7.36 2.55
N LEU A 77 5.07 6.19 3.18
CA LEU A 77 4.57 6.11 4.56
C LEU A 77 5.48 6.86 5.54
N LYS A 78 6.81 6.73 5.39
CA LYS A 78 7.78 7.49 6.19
C LYS A 78 7.67 8.99 5.96
N ALA A 79 7.60 9.41 4.70
CA ALA A 79 7.47 10.83 4.36
C ALA A 79 6.18 11.44 4.94
N ILE A 80 5.06 10.72 4.88
CA ILE A 80 3.78 11.19 5.45
C ILE A 80 3.88 11.28 6.99
N ASP A 81 4.50 10.30 7.64
CA ASP A 81 4.70 10.29 9.09
C ASP A 81 5.60 11.46 9.56
N GLU A 82 6.69 11.72 8.83
CA GLU A 82 7.59 12.85 9.08
C GLU A 82 6.87 14.20 8.92
N ILE A 83 6.02 14.36 7.90
CA ILE A 83 5.20 15.56 7.72
C ILE A 83 4.25 15.72 8.89
N GLY A 84 3.52 14.65 9.27
CA GLY A 84 2.60 14.68 10.41
C GLY A 84 3.31 15.09 11.72
N ALA A 85 4.49 14.51 11.98
CA ALA A 85 5.30 14.88 13.14
C ALA A 85 5.81 16.33 13.08
N SER A 86 6.11 16.85 11.89
CA SER A 86 6.55 18.24 11.71
C SER A 86 5.43 19.25 11.96
N GLU A 87 4.19 18.95 11.57
CA GLU A 87 3.03 19.81 11.81
C GLU A 87 2.63 19.83 13.29
N ILE A 88 2.73 18.69 13.99
CA ILE A 88 2.51 18.63 15.44
C ILE A 88 3.53 19.50 16.18
N LYS A 89 4.82 19.44 15.81
CA LYS A 89 5.87 20.28 16.41
C LYS A 89 5.64 21.78 16.24
N LYS A 90 4.98 22.21 15.16
CA LYS A 90 4.65 23.63 14.94
C LYS A 90 3.54 24.10 15.88
N LEU A 91 2.56 23.24 16.16
CA LEU A 91 1.47 23.55 17.09
C LEU A 91 1.94 23.66 18.55
N ASP A 92 2.95 22.89 18.95
CA ASP A 92 3.55 22.98 20.29
C ASP A 92 4.43 24.24 20.49
N SER A 93 4.73 24.95 19.40
CA SER A 93 5.57 26.16 19.40
C SER A 93 4.77 27.48 19.33
N GLU A 94 3.44 27.42 19.41
CA GLU A 94 2.53 28.57 19.56
C GLU A 94 1.94 28.65 20.98
#